data_AF-A0AA42BXJ0-F1
#
_entry.id   AF-A0AA42BXJ0-F1
#
_cell.length_a   1.000
_cell.length_b   1.000
_cell.length_c   1.000
_cell.angle_alpha   90.00
_cell.angle_beta   90.00
_cell.angle_gamma   90.00
#
_symmetry.space_group_name_H-M   'P 1'
#
loop_
_entity.id
_entity.type
_entity.pdbx_description
1 polymer ?
#
loop_
_entity_poly.entity_id
_entity_poly.type
_entity_poly.pdbx_seq_one_letter_code
_entity_poly.pdbx_strand_id
1 'polypeptide(L)' 'MGDVDRLPAGFGPNVAGGMIERIVADSTKRFADAAHAAGVPVTYVVRPDGSHTWGLFESEMQESWNTTVAPSLGA' A
#
# COMPACT_ATOMS: atom_id res chain seq x y z
N MET A 1 -4.01 9.61 5.96
CA MET A 1 -5.09 9.15 6.83
C MET A 1 -6.38 9.20 6.07
N GLY A 2 -7.16 8.13 6.08
CA GLY A 2 -8.50 8.09 5.50
C GLY A 2 -9.27 6.85 5.95
N ASP A 3 -10.44 6.62 5.35
CA ASP A 3 -11.35 5.53 5.73
C ASP A 3 -10.70 4.14 5.62
N VAL A 4 -9.77 3.99 4.67
CA VAL A 4 -8.98 2.77 4.47
C VAL A 4 -8.15 2.37 5.69
N ASP A 5 -7.79 3.30 6.57
CA ASP A 5 -7.02 3.02 7.78
C ASP A 5 -7.82 2.26 8.86
N ARG A 6 -9.16 2.29 8.79
CA ARG A 6 -10.09 1.66 9.74
C ARG A 6 -9.78 1.99 11.22
N LEU A 7 -9.30 3.21 11.48
CA LEU A 7 -9.01 3.67 12.84
C LEU A 7 -10.31 3.97 13.61
N PRO A 8 -10.34 3.77 14.95
CA PRO A 8 -11.50 4.12 15.76
C PRO A 8 -11.87 5.61 15.68
N ALA A 9 -13.16 5.91 15.83
CA ALA A 9 -13.61 7.29 15.97
C ALA A 9 -12.90 7.98 17.16
N GLY A 10 -12.38 9.19 16.94
CA GLY A 10 -11.69 9.94 17.98
C GLY A 10 -10.25 9.48 18.27
N PHE A 11 -9.66 8.60 17.44
CA PHE A 11 -8.26 8.15 17.59
C PHE A 11 -7.22 9.29 17.59
N GLY A 12 -7.57 10.44 17.01
CA GLY A 12 -6.65 11.56 16.84
C GLY A 12 -5.70 11.37 15.66
N PRO A 13 -4.71 12.27 15.48
CA PRO A 13 -3.81 12.21 14.34
C PRO A 13 -2.79 11.05 14.48
N ASN A 14 -2.75 10.14 13.52
CA ASN A 14 -1.73 9.07 13.46
C ASN A 14 -0.41 9.59 12.85
N VAL A 15 0.21 10.56 13.52
CA VAL A 15 1.42 11.27 13.03
C VAL A 15 2.57 10.31 12.71
N ALA A 16 2.79 9.31 13.56
CA ALA A 16 3.83 8.31 13.36
C ALA A 16 3.58 7.50 12.07
N GLY A 17 2.34 7.03 11.86
CA GLY A 17 2.00 6.26 10.67
C GLY A 17 2.18 7.04 9.36
N GLY A 18 1.85 8.34 9.36
CA GLY A 18 2.07 9.21 8.20
C GLY A 18 3.56 9.51 7.93
N MET A 19 4.39 9.63 8.98
CA MET A 19 5.84 9.82 8.80
C MET A 19 6.53 8.58 8.23
N ILE A 20 6.18 7.39 8.74
CA ILE A 20 6.75 6.13 8.24
C ILE A 20 6.37 5.96 6.77
N GLU A 21 5.11 6.21 6.41
CA GLU A 21 4.65 6.11 5.02
C GLU A 21 5.41 7.01 4.06
N ARG A 22 5.68 8.24 4.46
CA ARG A 22 6.49 9.15 3.66
C ARG A 22 7.91 8.64 3.42
N ILE A 23 8.55 8.03 4.43
CA ILE A 23 9.91 7.48 4.29
C ILE A 23 9.90 6.27 3.35
N VAL A 24 8.96 5.35 3.54
CA VAL A 24 8.94 4.13 2.72
C VAL A 24 8.44 4.38 1.30
N ALA A 25 7.61 5.40 1.07
CA ALA A 25 7.09 5.73 -0.26
C ALA A 25 8.20 6.01 -1.28
N ASP A 26 9.29 6.69 -0.87
CA ASP A 26 10.43 6.95 -1.75
C ASP A 26 11.16 5.64 -2.11
N SER A 27 11.37 4.76 -1.14
CA SER A 27 11.95 3.42 -1.37
C SER A 27 11.07 2.58 -2.30
N THR A 28 9.75 2.58 -2.10
CA THR A 28 8.79 1.86 -2.96
C THR A 28 8.83 2.39 -4.39
N LYS A 29 8.88 3.71 -4.56
CA LYS A 29 9.01 4.33 -5.89
C LYS A 29 10.30 3.88 -6.59
N ARG A 30 11.44 3.92 -5.89
CA ARG A 30 12.73 3.50 -6.45
C ARG A 30 12.71 2.03 -6.87
N PHE A 31 12.08 1.17 -6.07
CA PHE A 31 11.89 -0.24 -6.42
C PHE A 31 11.04 -0.40 -7.68
N ALA A 32 9.89 0.29 -7.77
CA ALA A 32 9.02 0.22 -8.94
C ALA A 32 9.72 0.73 -10.21
N ASP A 33 10.44 1.85 -10.13
CA ASP A 33 11.22 2.40 -11.24
C ASP A 33 12.30 1.40 -11.71
N ALA A 34 13.00 0.73 -10.78
CA ALA A 34 14.00 -0.29 -11.10
C ALA A 34 13.39 -1.56 -11.72
N ALA A 35 12.25 -2.03 -11.20
CA ALA A 35 11.54 -3.19 -11.73
C ALA A 35 11.07 -2.94 -13.18
N HIS A 36 10.48 -1.77 -13.43
CA HIS A 36 10.08 -1.36 -14.78
C HIS A 36 11.27 -1.26 -15.74
N ALA A 37 12.40 -0.67 -15.30
CA ALA A 37 13.61 -0.59 -16.11
C ALA A 37 14.19 -1.97 -16.46
N ALA A 38 14.00 -2.96 -15.58
CA ALA A 38 14.40 -4.35 -15.80
C ALA A 38 13.38 -5.17 -16.62
N GLY A 39 12.24 -4.59 -17.03
CA GLY A 39 11.18 -5.30 -17.75
C GLY A 39 10.38 -6.27 -16.87
N VAL A 40 10.45 -6.15 -15.55
CA VAL A 40 9.68 -6.96 -14.60
C VAL A 40 8.30 -6.33 -14.43
N PRO A 41 7.21 -7.04 -14.73
CA PRO A 41 5.87 -6.52 -14.53
C PRO A 41 5.56 -6.44 -13.04
N VAL A 42 5.21 -5.25 -12.56
CA VAL A 42 4.78 -5.01 -11.17
C VAL A 42 3.47 -4.23 -11.14
N THR A 43 2.60 -4.55 -10.19
CA THR A 43 1.41 -3.75 -9.87
C THR A 43 1.81 -2.70 -8.83
N TYR A 44 2.09 -1.48 -9.28
CA TYR A 44 2.44 -0.37 -8.39
C TYR A 44 1.23 0.52 -8.11
N VAL A 45 0.76 0.50 -6.86
CA VAL A 45 -0.40 1.28 -6.40
C VAL A 45 0.07 2.39 -5.47
N VAL A 46 -0.36 3.62 -5.76
CA VAL A 46 -0.17 4.78 -4.89
C VAL A 46 -1.54 5.34 -4.54
N ARG A 47 -1.88 5.34 -3.26
CA ARG A 47 -3.16 5.87 -2.78
C ARG A 47 -2.99 7.32 -2.32
N PRO A 48 -4.01 8.17 -2.51
CA PRO A 48 -4.02 9.51 -1.93
C PRO A 48 -4.18 9.48 -0.41
N ASP A 49 -4.83 8.42 0.11
CA ASP A 49 -5.16 8.24 1.51
C ASP A 49 -4.66 6.89 2.04
N GLY A 50 -4.42 6.83 3.35
CA GLY A 50 -3.77 5.71 4.03
C GLY A 50 -2.73 6.19 5.04
N SER A 51 -2.24 5.24 5.84
CA SER A 51 -1.10 5.35 6.74
C SER A 51 -0.64 3.96 7.15
N HIS A 52 0.48 3.87 7.87
CA HIS A 52 0.96 2.58 8.41
C HIS A 52 0.02 2.02 9.48
N THR A 53 -1.09 1.41 9.04
CA THR A 53 -2.15 0.83 9.85
C THR A 53 -2.53 -0.55 9.32
N TRP A 54 -3.07 -1.38 10.22
CA TRP A 54 -3.56 -2.69 9.84
C TRP A 54 -4.77 -2.64 8.91
N GLY A 55 -5.63 -1.62 9.05
CA GLY A 55 -6.79 -1.47 8.16
C GLY A 55 -6.38 -1.27 6.70
N LEU A 56 -5.35 -0.45 6.47
CA LEU A 56 -4.79 -0.27 5.12
C LEU A 56 -4.21 -1.58 4.61
N PHE A 57 -3.34 -2.24 5.39
CA PHE A 57 -2.68 -3.48 4.97
C PHE A 57 -3.68 -4.61 4.66
N GLU A 58 -4.75 -4.74 5.45
CA GLU A 58 -5.81 -5.70 5.19
C GLU A 58 -6.53 -5.39 3.87
N SER A 59 -6.88 -4.12 3.63
CA SER A 59 -7.52 -3.69 2.39
C SER A 59 -6.63 -3.97 1.17
N GLU A 60 -5.34 -3.70 1.27
CA GLU A 60 -4.39 -3.92 0.19
C GLU A 60 -4.12 -5.41 -0.06
N MET A 61 -4.13 -6.23 0.98
CA MET A 61 -4.07 -7.69 0.83
C MET A 61 -5.29 -8.21 0.07
N GLN A 62 -6.50 -7.74 0.40
CA GLN A 62 -7.73 -8.10 -0.30
C GLN A 62 -7.72 -7.65 -1.77
N GLU A 63 -7.18 -6.47 -2.08
CA GLU A 63 -7.02 -6.01 -3.46
C GLU A 63 -5.96 -6.82 -4.22
N SER A 64 -4.83 -7.13 -3.58
CA SER A 64 -3.74 -7.91 -4.17
C SER A 64 -4.20 -9.32 -4.56
N TRP A 65 -5.16 -9.88 -3.82
CA TRP A 65 -5.77 -11.16 -4.13
C TRP A 65 -6.38 -11.15 -5.53
N ASN A 66 -7.23 -10.15 -5.82
CA ASN A 66 -7.97 -10.08 -7.07
C ASN A 66 -7.09 -9.63 -8.26
N THR A 67 -6.06 -8.82 -8.00
CA THR A 67 -5.26 -8.21 -9.07
C THR A 67 -4.03 -9.02 -9.44
N THR A 68 -3.44 -9.76 -8.49
CA THR A 68 -2.11 -10.36 -8.66
C THR A 68 -2.07 -11.81 -8.19
N VAL A 69 -2.47 -12.08 -6.94
CA VAL A 69 -2.24 -13.40 -6.32
C VAL A 69 -3.13 -14.48 -6.93
N ALA A 70 -4.46 -14.30 -6.98
CA ALA A 70 -5.35 -15.33 -7.53
C ALA A 70 -5.04 -15.66 -9.01
N PRO A 71 -4.84 -14.68 -9.92
CA PRO A 71 -4.44 -14.96 -11.29
C PRO A 71 -3.10 -15.71 -11.39
N SER A 72 -2.12 -15.38 -10.54
CA SER A 72 -0.82 -16.07 -10.52
C SER A 72 -0.91 -17.53 -10.07
N LEU A 73 -1.96 -17.87 -9.33
CA LEU A 73 -2.27 -19.22 -8.87
C LEU A 73 -3.22 -19.98 -9.82
N GLY A 74 -3.70 -19.34 -10.89
CA GLY A 74 -4.66 -19.93 -11.84
C GLY A 74 -6.09 -20.04 -11.30
N ALA A 75 -6.45 -19.22 -10.31
CA ALA A 75 -7.79 -19.13 -9.73
C ALA A 75 -8.65 -18.05 -10.40
#